data_AF-A0A817A061-F1
#
_entry.id   AF-A0A817A061-F1
#
_cell.length_a   1.000
_cell.length_b   1.000
_cell.length_c   1.000
_cell.angle_alpha   90.00
_cell.angle_beta   90.00
_cell.angle_gamma   90.00
#
_symmetry.space_group_name_H-M   'P 1'
#
loop_
_entity.id
_entity.type
_entity.pdbx_description
1 polymer ?
#
loop_
_entity_poly.entity_id
_entity_poly.type
_entity_poly.pdbx_seq_one_letter_code
_entity_poly.pdbx_strand_id
1 'polypeptide(L)'
;MIGTAGFNMISFPNSRAEISYDLDLNYWGKGVMLRSIKAVLKFSDHMLGIVRIQATVITTNERSLKVLDRCGFKREGYLEKYEVVEGELKDYYMYARVNM
;
A
#
# COMPACT_ATOMS: atom_id res chain seq x y z
N MET A 1 4.66 18.49 -8.26
CA MET A 1 4.55 17.10 -7.74
C MET A 1 3.07 16.83 -7.46
N ILE A 2 2.52 15.66 -7.81
CA ILE A 2 1.07 15.38 -7.72
C ILE A 2 0.71 14.25 -6.75
N GLY A 3 1.70 13.69 -6.05
CA GLY A 3 1.58 12.57 -5.13
C GLY A 3 2.91 11.83 -4.97
N THR A 4 2.94 10.85 -4.07
CA THR A 4 4.10 9.98 -3.83
C THR A 4 3.70 8.51 -3.79
N ALA A 5 4.63 7.62 -4.13
CA ALA A 5 4.46 6.18 -4.00
C ALA A 5 5.83 5.53 -3.81
N GLY A 6 5.97 4.66 -2.80
CA GLY A 6 7.24 4.02 -2.52
C GLY A 6 7.18 3.03 -1.38
N PHE A 7 8.36 2.52 -1.02
CA PHE A 7 8.51 1.59 0.09
C PHE A 7 9.02 2.29 1.35
N ASN A 8 8.43 1.91 2.47
CA ASN A 8 8.84 2.22 3.83
C ASN A 8 9.25 0.93 4.54
N MET A 9 9.92 1.07 5.70
CA MET A 9 10.28 -0.04 6.60
C MET A 9 10.91 -1.25 5.88
N ILE A 10 11.79 -0.99 4.91
CA ILE A 10 12.43 -2.06 4.13
C ILE A 10 13.36 -2.85 5.05
N SER A 11 13.13 -4.16 5.12
CA SER A 11 13.93 -5.11 5.87
C SER A 11 14.39 -6.22 4.94
N PHE A 12 15.61 -6.09 4.40
CA PHE A 12 16.23 -7.11 3.57
C PHE A 12 16.40 -8.47 4.28
N PRO A 13 16.81 -8.54 5.58
CA PRO A 13 16.90 -9.83 6.27
C PRO A 13 15.57 -10.58 6.35
N ASN A 14 14.45 -9.85 6.45
CA ASN A 14 13.11 -10.42 6.47
C ASN A 14 12.46 -10.48 5.09
N SER A 15 13.16 -10.06 4.04
CA SER A 15 12.64 -9.92 2.67
C SER A 15 11.28 -9.21 2.62
N ARG A 16 11.14 -8.13 3.40
CA ARG A 16 9.86 -7.46 3.64
C ARG A 16 9.98 -5.95 3.47
N ALA A 17 8.96 -5.33 2.89
CA ALA A 17 8.78 -3.88 2.93
C ALA A 17 7.31 -3.51 3.09
N GLU A 18 7.05 -2.27 3.48
CA GLU A 18 5.74 -1.68 3.51
C GLU A 18 5.58 -0.71 2.33
N ILE A 19 4.44 -0.73 1.63
CA ILE A 19 4.16 0.23 0.57
C ILE A 19 3.26 1.34 1.10
N SER A 20 3.58 2.57 0.75
CA SER A 20 2.78 3.74 1.13
C SER A 20 2.69 4.71 -0.04
N TYR A 21 1.57 5.44 -0.11
CA TYR A 21 1.31 6.35 -1.21
C TYR A 21 0.22 7.36 -0.90
N ASP A 22 0.31 8.51 -1.58
CA ASP A 22 -0.68 9.57 -1.56
C ASP A 22 -0.83 10.17 -2.97
N LEU A 23 -1.99 10.76 -3.24
CA LEU A 23 -2.25 11.41 -4.52
C LEU A 23 -3.10 12.65 -4.28
N ASP A 24 -2.76 13.75 -4.94
CA ASP A 24 -3.55 14.96 -4.95
C ASP A 24 -4.98 14.67 -5.44
N LEU A 25 -5.97 15.25 -4.75
CA LEU A 25 -7.40 15.05 -4.97
C LEU A 25 -7.82 15.31 -6.43
N ASN A 26 -7.18 16.28 -7.11
CA ASN A 26 -7.46 16.64 -8.49
C ASN A 26 -7.10 15.53 -9.50
N TYR A 27 -6.35 14.52 -9.06
CA TYR A 27 -5.88 13.41 -9.88
C TYR A 27 -6.54 12.07 -9.52
N TRP A 28 -7.45 12.06 -8.53
CA TRP A 28 -8.22 10.88 -8.17
C TRP A 28 -9.11 10.41 -9.33
N GLY A 29 -9.39 9.10 -9.38
CA GLY A 29 -10.24 8.49 -10.42
C GLY A 29 -9.58 8.35 -11.81
N LYS A 30 -8.41 8.95 -12.04
CA LYS A 30 -7.70 8.91 -13.34
C LYS A 30 -6.76 7.70 -13.53
N GLY A 31 -6.80 6.76 -12.59
CA GLY A 31 -5.95 5.56 -12.58
C GLY A 31 -4.44 5.83 -12.38
N VAL A 32 -4.07 7.05 -11.96
CA VAL A 32 -2.66 7.45 -11.77
C VAL A 32 -1.98 6.56 -10.73
N MET A 33 -2.53 6.50 -9.52
CA MET A 33 -1.92 5.72 -8.43
C MET A 33 -1.81 4.22 -8.76
N LEU A 34 -2.82 3.65 -9.43
CA LEU A 34 -2.77 2.26 -9.86
C LEU A 34 -1.56 1.99 -10.78
N ARG A 35 -1.31 2.88 -11.75
CA ARG A 35 -0.15 2.75 -12.65
C ARG A 35 1.16 2.94 -11.90
N SER A 36 1.22 3.91 -10.97
CA SER A 36 2.40 4.16 -10.15
C SER A 36 2.75 2.96 -9.28
N ILE A 37 1.79 2.39 -8.55
CA ILE A 37 2.03 1.22 -7.70
C ILE A 37 2.46 0.01 -8.51
N LYS A 38 1.84 -0.24 -9.68
CA LYS A 38 2.31 -1.33 -10.56
C LYS A 38 3.77 -1.16 -11.00
N ALA A 39 4.22 0.07 -11.25
CA ALA A 39 5.62 0.33 -11.60
C ALA A 39 6.56 0.09 -10.40
N VAL A 40 6.16 0.53 -9.20
CA VAL A 40 6.91 0.31 -7.95
C VAL A 40 7.03 -1.18 -7.62
N LEU A 41 5.94 -1.94 -7.73
CA LEU A 41 5.95 -3.38 -7.52
C LEU A 41 6.84 -4.10 -8.54
N LYS A 42 6.75 -3.73 -9.82
CA LYS A 42 7.62 -4.28 -10.86
C LYS A 42 9.09 -4.02 -10.55
N PHE A 43 9.44 -2.82 -10.07
CA PHE A 43 10.81 -2.52 -9.63
C PHE A 43 11.24 -3.45 -8.47
N SER A 44 10.39 -3.65 -7.47
CA SER A 44 10.68 -4.57 -6.36
C SER A 44 10.93 -6.00 -6.83
N ASP A 45 10.04 -6.52 -7.67
CA ASP A 45 10.09 -7.90 -8.16
C ASP A 45 11.37 -8.18 -8.97
N HIS A 46 11.89 -7.20 -9.71
CA HIS A 46 13.09 -7.38 -10.53
C HIS A 46 14.40 -7.00 -9.84
N MET A 47 14.38 -6.03 -8.91
CA MET A 47 15.62 -5.38 -8.43
C MET A 47 15.86 -5.53 -6.93
N LEU A 48 14.81 -5.65 -6.11
CA LEU A 48 14.97 -5.57 -4.65
C LEU A 48 14.99 -6.94 -3.96
N GLY A 49 14.53 -8.00 -4.63
CA GLY A 49 14.45 -9.34 -4.03
C GLY A 49 13.51 -9.43 -2.83
N ILE A 50 12.58 -8.49 -2.68
CA ILE A 50 11.61 -8.46 -1.58
C ILE A 50 10.50 -9.45 -1.90
N VAL A 51 10.26 -10.37 -0.95
CA VAL A 51 9.26 -11.44 -1.06
C VAL A 51 7.89 -10.95 -0.60
N ARG A 52 7.85 -10.17 0.49
CA ARG A 52 6.60 -9.69 1.09
C ARG A 52 6.51 -8.18 1.06
N ILE A 53 5.48 -7.67 0.41
CA ILE A 53 5.13 -6.26 0.44
C ILE A 53 3.81 -6.13 1.18
N GLN A 54 3.77 -5.33 2.24
CA GLN A 54 2.57 -5.11 3.06
C GLN A 54 2.07 -3.68 2.98
N ALA A 55 0.82 -3.45 3.36
CA ALA A 55 0.24 -2.12 3.51
C ALA A 55 -0.83 -2.14 4.61
N THR A 56 -0.92 -1.07 5.37
CA THR A 56 -2.08 -0.79 6.22
C THR A 56 -2.93 0.29 5.55
N VAL A 57 -4.25 0.18 5.69
CA VAL A 57 -5.18 1.14 5.08
C VAL A 57 -6.43 1.28 5.93
N ILE A 58 -6.86 2.52 6.18
CA ILE A 58 -8.11 2.80 6.90
C ILE A 58 -9.27 2.08 6.19
N THR A 59 -10.13 1.40 6.94
CA THR A 59 -11.21 0.57 6.39
C THR A 59 -12.21 1.34 5.52
N THR A 60 -12.34 2.66 5.73
CA THR A 60 -13.22 3.54 4.94
C THR A 60 -12.57 4.10 3.67
N ASN A 61 -11.27 3.88 3.44
CA ASN A 61 -10.57 4.39 2.26
C ASN A 61 -10.75 3.47 1.05
N GLU A 62 -11.97 3.45 0.49
CA GLU A 62 -12.33 2.58 -0.65
C GLU A 62 -11.41 2.70 -1.86
N ARG A 63 -10.84 3.89 -2.10
CA ARG A 63 -9.96 4.13 -3.24
C ARG A 63 -8.65 3.38 -3.08
N SER A 64 -8.04 3.44 -1.90
CA SER A 64 -6.81 2.71 -1.58
C SER A 64 -7.07 1.19 -1.56
N LEU A 65 -8.18 0.74 -0.97
CA LEU A 65 -8.59 -0.68 -1.01
C LEU A 65 -8.66 -1.21 -2.45
N LYS A 66 -9.35 -0.49 -3.34
CA LYS A 66 -9.45 -0.86 -4.77
C LYS A 66 -8.09 -0.87 -5.48
N VAL A 67 -7.15 0.00 -5.10
CA VAL A 67 -5.79 0.00 -5.67
C VAL A 67 -5.03 -1.25 -5.22
N LEU A 68 -5.05 -1.57 -3.93
CA LEU A 68 -4.39 -2.76 -3.38
C LEU A 68 -4.93 -4.05 -4.00
N ASP A 69 -6.25 -4.21 -4.07
CA ASP A 69 -6.90 -5.36 -4.70
C ASP A 69 -6.47 -5.53 -6.16
N ARG A 70 -6.48 -4.45 -6.94
CA ARG A 70 -6.09 -4.45 -8.37
C ARG A 70 -4.59 -4.61 -8.59
N CYS A 71 -3.79 -4.46 -7.54
CA CYS A 71 -2.35 -4.72 -7.54
C CYS A 71 -2.02 -6.14 -7.02
N GLY A 72 -3.01 -6.97 -6.73
CA GLY A 72 -2.82 -8.36 -6.31
C GLY A 72 -2.43 -8.51 -4.85
N PHE A 73 -2.66 -7.48 -4.02
CA PHE A 73 -2.61 -7.65 -2.57
C PHE A 73 -3.82 -8.43 -2.10
N LYS A 74 -3.66 -9.15 -0.99
CA LYS A 74 -4.73 -9.84 -0.28
C LYS A 74 -4.90 -9.20 1.08
N ARG A 75 -6.15 -9.03 1.51
CA ARG A 75 -6.47 -8.64 2.88
C ARG A 75 -6.19 -9.82 3.82
N GLU A 76 -5.29 -9.63 4.77
CA GLU A 76 -4.87 -10.67 5.73
C GLU A 76 -5.40 -10.43 7.14
N GLY A 77 -5.79 -9.20 7.49
CA GLY A 77 -6.26 -8.89 8.84
C GLY A 77 -7.09 -7.62 8.97
N TYR A 78 -7.80 -7.53 10.09
CA TYR A 78 -8.49 -6.35 10.60
C TYR A 78 -7.77 -5.86 11.85
N LEU A 79 -7.49 -4.57 11.91
CA LEU A 79 -6.78 -3.91 13.00
C LEU A 79 -7.74 -2.91 13.64
N GLU A 80 -8.32 -3.26 14.79
CA GLU A 80 -9.24 -2.41 15.53
C GLU A 80 -8.47 -1.26 16.22
N LYS A 81 -8.95 -0.02 16.06
CA LYS A 81 -8.40 1.20 16.67
C LYS A 81 -6.87 1.28 16.55
N TYR A 82 -6.40 1.10 15.32
CA TYR A 82 -4.98 0.89 15.03
C TYR A 82 -4.15 2.18 15.09
N GLU A 83 -4.64 3.27 14.49
CA GLU A 83 -3.93 4.54 14.40
C GLU A 83 -4.86 5.74 14.62
N VAL A 84 -4.29 6.84 15.12
CA VAL A 84 -4.98 8.12 15.28
C VAL A 84 -4.86 8.93 13.99
N VAL A 85 -5.99 9.25 13.39
CA VAL A 85 -6.09 10.11 12.20
C VAL A 85 -7.05 11.24 12.53
N GLU A 86 -6.57 12.49 12.41
CA GLU A 86 -7.36 13.68 12.71
C GLU A 86 -7.97 13.68 14.13
N GLY A 87 -7.24 13.11 15.10
CA GLY A 87 -7.65 13.07 16.51
C GLY A 87 -8.56 11.89 16.88
N GLU A 88 -8.93 11.03 15.94
CA GLU A 88 -9.77 9.85 16.19
C GLU A 88 -9.01 8.55 15.91
N LEU A 89 -9.22 7.55 16.77
CA LEU A 89 -8.76 6.19 16.50
C LEU A 89 -9.58 5.60 15.34
N LYS A 90 -8.89 5.12 14.30
CA LYS A 90 -9.51 4.50 13.14
C LYS A 90 -9.12 3.02 13.02
N ASP A 91 -10.03 2.25 12.43
CA ASP A 91 -9.80 0.86 12.10
C ASP A 91 -9.11 0.73 10.75
N TYR A 92 -8.23 -0.26 10.64
CA TYR A 92 -7.42 -0.50 9.45
C TYR A 92 -7.56 -1.95 8.97
N TYR A 93 -7.27 -2.17 7.70
CA TYR A 93 -6.99 -3.50 7.16
C TYR A 93 -5.49 -3.66 6.94
N MET A 94 -4.98 -4.85 7.24
CA MET A 94 -3.66 -5.31 6.82
C MET A 94 -3.78 -6.01 5.47
N TYR A 95 -3.01 -5.54 4.50
CA TYR A 95 -2.87 -6.14 3.18
C TYR A 95 -1.45 -6.64 2.97
N ALA A 96 -1.30 -7.71 2.21
CA ALA A 96 0.00 -8.14 1.72
C ALA A 96 -0.07 -8.72 0.30
N ARG A 97 1.00 -8.48 -0.45
CA ARG A 97 1.34 -9.18 -1.68
C ARG A 97 2.61 -9.99 -1.39
N VAL A 98 2.50 -11.31 -1.52
CA VAL A 98 3.62 -12.23 -1.36
C VAL A 98 3.98 -12.78 -2.73
N ASN A 99 5.20 -12.51 -3.17
CA ASN A 99 5.76 -13.06 -4.41
C ASN A 99 6.55 -14.34 -4.08
N MET A 100 6.40 -15.39 -4.88
CA MET A 100 7.15 -16.65 -4.73
C MET A 100 8.42 -16.63 -5.58
#